data_AF-A0A441TN93-F1
#
_entry.id   AF-A0A441TN93-F1
#
_cell.length_a   1.000
_cell.length_b   1.000
_cell.length_c   1.000
_cell.angle_alpha   90.00
_cell.angle_beta   90.00
_cell.angle_gamma   90.00
#
_symmetry.space_group_name_H-M   'P 1'
#
loop_
_entity.id
_entity.type
_entity.pdbx_description
1 polymer ?
#
loop_
_entity_poly.entity_id
_entity_poly.type
_entity_poly.pdbx_seq_one_letter_code
_entity_poly.pdbx_strand_id
1 'polypeptide(L)'
;AYLMAAGERHGFGVTLVDAFRDEGAEVVSSSRIRALLCEGAVAEAAGLLGYRFTVESEVIGGQQLGRTLGFPTANMRLSPEATLKEG
;
A
#
# COMPACT_ATOMS: atom_id res chain seq x y z
N ALA A 1 -3.59 28.76 2.66
CA ALA A 1 -2.93 30.02 3.08
C ALA A 1 -2.15 29.90 4.40
N TYR A 2 -2.57 29.09 5.38
CA TYR A 2 -1.89 28.99 6.69
C TYR A 2 -0.38 28.71 6.60
N LEU A 3 0.02 27.66 5.87
CA LEU A 3 1.44 27.29 5.76
C LEU A 3 2.28 28.40 5.11
N MET A 4 1.75 29.07 4.08
CA MET A 4 2.44 30.18 3.42
C MET A 4 2.69 31.36 4.37
N ALA A 5 1.66 31.76 5.13
CA ALA A 5 1.80 32.83 6.13
C ALA A 5 2.75 32.45 7.27
N ALA A 6 2.78 31.17 7.68
CA ALA A 6 3.74 30.67 8.64
C ALA A 6 5.18 30.71 8.07
N GLY A 7 5.36 30.36 6.80
CA GLY A 7 6.65 30.46 6.11
C GLY A 7 7.22 31.88 6.11
N GLU A 8 6.39 32.88 5.80
CA GLU A 8 6.79 34.30 5.88
C GLU A 8 7.19 34.71 7.30
N ARG A 9 6.41 34.30 8.31
CA ARG A 9 6.67 34.66 9.72
C ARG A 9 7.91 34.01 10.30
N HIS A 10 8.19 32.76 9.90
CA HIS A 10 9.21 31.93 10.53
C HIS A 10 10.44 31.67 9.64
N GLY A 11 10.47 32.23 8.43
CA GLY A 11 11.65 32.19 7.56
C GLY A 11 11.88 30.86 6.84
N PHE A 12 10.81 30.13 6.48
CA PHE A 12 10.91 28.90 5.68
C PHE A 12 10.10 28.97 4.39
N GLY A 13 10.59 28.30 3.34
CA GLY A 13 9.91 28.23 2.04
C GLY A 13 8.74 27.24 2.04
N VAL A 14 7.69 27.57 1.31
CA VAL A 14 6.54 26.68 1.08
C VAL A 14 6.35 26.47 -0.41
N THR A 15 6.36 25.21 -0.82
CA THR A 15 6.03 24.79 -2.18
C THR A 15 4.74 24.00 -2.13
N LEU A 16 3.74 24.44 -2.90
CA LEU A 16 2.51 23.68 -3.09
C LEU A 16 2.74 22.67 -4.22
N VAL A 17 2.44 21.40 -3.93
CA VAL A 17 2.45 20.33 -4.92
C VAL A 17 1.02 19.90 -5.14
N ASP A 18 0.58 19.94 -6.39
CA ASP A 18 -0.76 19.50 -6.76
C ASP A 18 -0.91 17.99 -6.61
N ALA A 19 -2.15 17.56 -6.38
CA ALA A 19 -2.48 16.15 -6.30
C ALA A 19 -2.18 15.46 -7.64
N PHE A 20 -1.43 14.37 -7.59
CA PHE A 20 -1.18 13.53 -8.76
C PHE A 20 -2.46 12.79 -9.16
N ARG A 21 -2.72 12.70 -10.47
CA ARG A 21 -3.89 12.04 -11.05
C ARG A 21 -3.46 10.96 -12.04
N ASP A 22 -4.23 9.88 -12.10
CA ASP A 22 -4.03 8.82 -13.08
C ASP A 22 -4.61 9.19 -14.46
N GLU A 23 -4.54 8.25 -15.41
CA GLU A 23 -5.07 8.40 -16.78
C GLU A 23 -6.59 8.67 -16.83
N GLY A 24 -7.32 8.26 -15.78
CA GLY A 24 -8.75 8.50 -15.62
C GLY A 24 -9.08 9.84 -14.94
N ALA A 25 -8.08 10.69 -14.73
CA ALA A 25 -8.18 11.93 -13.97
C ALA A 25 -8.58 11.75 -12.50
N GLU A 26 -8.49 10.55 -11.95
CA GLU A 26 -8.76 10.27 -10.54
C GLU A 26 -7.52 10.51 -9.68
N VAL A 27 -7.73 11.05 -8.48
CA VAL A 27 -6.60 11.33 -7.57
C VAL A 27 -5.96 10.03 -7.12
N VAL A 28 -4.63 9.97 -7.24
CA VAL A 28 -3.84 8.91 -6.64
C VAL A 28 -3.64 9.24 -5.16
N SER A 29 -4.17 8.39 -4.29
CA SER A 29 -4.11 8.60 -2.83
C SER A 29 -3.96 7.30 -2.08
N SER A 30 -3.40 7.37 -0.88
CA SER A 30 -3.25 6.21 -0.01
C SER A 30 -4.60 5.61 0.40
N SER A 31 -5.65 6.42 0.55
CA SER A 31 -7.00 5.92 0.87
C SER A 31 -7.55 5.06 -0.27
N ARG A 32 -7.40 5.51 -1.52
CA ARG A 32 -7.81 4.75 -2.71
C ARG A 32 -6.99 3.46 -2.85
N ILE A 33 -5.67 3.54 -2.69
CA ILE A 33 -4.79 2.36 -2.77
C ILE A 33 -5.16 1.33 -1.70
N ARG A 34 -5.41 1.76 -0.45
CA ARG A 34 -5.84 0.84 0.62
C ARG A 34 -7.19 0.18 0.31
N ALA A 35 -8.16 0.93 -0.23
CA ALA A 35 -9.45 0.37 -0.62
C ALA A 35 -9.28 -0.74 -1.68
N LEU A 36 -8.48 -0.50 -2.72
CA LEU A 36 -8.19 -1.51 -3.76
C LEU A 36 -7.53 -2.77 -3.17
N LEU A 37 -6.59 -2.61 -2.24
CA LEU A 37 -5.96 -3.75 -1.54
C LEU A 37 -6.97 -4.53 -0.69
N CYS A 38 -7.84 -3.85 0.04
CA CYS A 38 -8.92 -4.46 0.82
C CYS A 38 -9.94 -5.20 -0.06
N GLU A 39 -10.13 -4.75 -1.30
CA GLU A 39 -11.06 -5.35 -2.27
C GLU A 39 -10.42 -6.49 -3.10
N GLY A 40 -9.11 -6.70 -2.95
CA GLY A 40 -8.33 -7.69 -3.71
C GLY A 40 -7.95 -7.24 -5.12
N ALA A 41 -8.17 -5.96 -5.47
CA ALA A 41 -7.82 -5.37 -6.75
C ALA A 41 -6.30 -5.02 -6.83
N VAL A 42 -5.46 -6.04 -6.61
CA VAL A 42 -4.00 -5.88 -6.45
C VAL A 42 -3.29 -5.37 -7.70
N ALA A 43 -3.82 -5.67 -8.89
CA ALA A 43 -3.27 -5.21 -10.16
C ALA A 43 -3.47 -3.69 -10.34
N GLU A 44 -4.66 -3.19 -10.00
CA GLU A 44 -4.98 -1.77 -10.05
C GLU A 44 -4.17 -1.00 -9.00
N ALA A 45 -4.09 -1.53 -7.77
CA ALA A 45 -3.25 -0.96 -6.72
C ALA A 45 -1.78 -0.85 -7.17
N ALA A 46 -1.24 -1.87 -7.85
CA ALA A 46 0.12 -1.85 -8.37
C ALA A 46 0.32 -0.79 -9.46
N GLY A 47 -0.68 -0.57 -10.32
CA GLY A 47 -0.65 0.52 -11.32
C GLY A 47 -0.55 1.90 -10.67
N LEU A 48 -1.27 2.13 -9.57
CA LEU A 48 -1.21 3.39 -8.82
C LEU A 48 0.10 3.56 -8.03
N LEU A 49 0.65 2.47 -7.51
CA LEU A 49 1.90 2.49 -6.72
C LEU A 49 3.15 2.59 -7.60
N GLY A 50 3.09 2.11 -8.84
CA GLY A 50 4.27 1.90 -9.70
C GLY A 50 5.08 0.66 -9.33
N TYR A 51 4.60 -0.16 -8.39
CA TYR A 51 5.21 -1.43 -7.97
C TYR A 51 4.16 -2.39 -7.41
N ARG A 52 4.48 -3.68 -7.35
CA ARG A 52 3.60 -4.69 -6.72
C ARG A 52 3.66 -4.55 -5.20
N PHE A 53 2.50 -4.42 -4.55
CA PHE A 53 2.43 -4.35 -3.10
C PHE A 53 3.07 -5.61 -2.46
N THR A 54 3.86 -5.40 -1.40
CA THR A 54 4.57 -6.44 -0.68
C THR A 54 4.24 -6.39 0.80
N VAL A 55 4.28 -7.55 1.44
CA VAL A 55 4.19 -7.70 2.89
C VAL A 55 5.46 -8.35 3.40
N GLU A 56 5.83 -8.03 4.64
CA GLU A 56 6.94 -8.64 5.35
C GLU A 56 6.42 -9.23 6.67
N SER A 57 6.80 -10.46 6.96
CA SER A 57 6.47 -11.15 8.21
C SER A 57 7.44 -12.32 8.42
N GLU A 58 7.56 -12.75 9.68
CA GLU A 58 8.32 -13.93 10.04
C GLU A 58 7.68 -15.20 9.46
N VAL A 59 8.52 -16.10 8.95
CA VAL A 59 8.08 -17.44 8.54
C VAL A 59 7.85 -18.28 9.78
N ILE A 60 6.63 -18.77 9.94
CA ILE A 60 6.20 -19.57 11.10
C ILE A 60 5.88 -21.02 10.72
N GLY A 61 5.83 -21.88 11.73
CA GLY A 61 5.34 -23.24 11.57
C GLY A 61 3.85 -23.26 11.20
N GLY A 62 3.49 -23.97 10.13
CA GLY A 62 2.11 -24.22 9.71
C GLY A 62 1.79 -25.71 9.60
N GLN A 63 0.80 -26.06 8.77
CA GLN A 63 0.36 -27.45 8.58
C GLN A 63 1.34 -28.34 7.79
N GLN A 64 2.46 -27.78 7.32
CA GLN A 64 3.49 -28.49 6.55
C GLN A 64 2.95 -29.18 5.26
N LEU A 65 1.85 -28.66 4.70
CA LEU A 65 1.20 -29.20 3.48
C LEU A 65 2.14 -29.29 2.28
N GLY A 66 3.20 -28.46 2.23
CA GLY A 66 4.21 -28.54 1.19
C GLY A 66 4.86 -29.92 1.03
N ARG A 67 4.95 -30.71 2.12
CA ARG A 67 5.44 -32.10 2.06
C ARG A 67 4.50 -33.02 1.28
N THR A 68 3.19 -32.78 1.38
CA THR A 68 2.16 -33.53 0.65
C THR A 68 2.02 -33.04 -0.79
N LEU A 69 2.12 -31.72 -1.01
CA LEU A 69 2.00 -31.09 -2.32
C LEU A 69 3.25 -31.23 -3.19
N GLY A 70 4.39 -31.60 -2.60
CA GLY A 70 5.68 -31.75 -3.30
C GLY A 70 6.47 -30.46 -3.52
N PHE A 71 6.05 -29.35 -2.89
CA PHE A 71 6.71 -28.04 -3.03
C PHE A 71 6.83 -27.33 -1.67
N PRO A 72 7.93 -26.63 -1.39
CA PRO A 72 8.09 -25.89 -0.15
C PRO A 72 7.07 -24.76 -0.04
N THR A 73 6.49 -24.58 1.16
CA THR A 73 5.56 -23.48 1.46
C THR A 73 6.08 -22.66 2.63
N ALA A 74 5.79 -21.36 2.62
CA ALA A 74 6.04 -20.45 3.73
C ALA A 74 4.69 -20.05 4.35
N ASN A 75 4.58 -20.19 5.67
CA ASN A 75 3.40 -19.73 6.40
C ASN A 75 3.78 -18.45 7.13
N MET A 76 2.92 -17.44 7.07
CA MET A 76 3.16 -16.12 7.67
C MET A 76 1.90 -15.67 8.39
N ARG A 77 2.07 -14.90 9.47
CA ARG A 77 0.98 -14.18 10.12
C ARG A 77 1.14 -12.69 9.84
N LEU A 78 0.21 -12.12 9.08
CA LEU A 78 0.27 -10.70 8.73
C LEU A 78 -0.19 -9.82 9.90
N SER A 79 0.29 -8.57 9.92
CA SER A 79 -0.19 -7.55 10.86
C SER A 79 -1.71 -7.36 10.70
N PRO A 80 -2.48 -7.11 11.78
CA PRO A 80 -3.89 -6.76 11.68
C PRO A 80 -4.17 -5.54 10.79
N GLU A 81 -3.18 -4.67 10.60
CA GLU A 81 -3.27 -3.49 9.74
C GLU A 81 -3.17 -3.84 8.24
N ALA A 82 -2.66 -5.02 7.90
CA ALA A 82 -2.60 -5.52 6.53
C ALA A 82 -3.94 -6.17 6.15
N THR A 83 -4.97 -5.35 6.01
CA THR A 83 -6.32 -5.77 5.64
C THR A 83 -6.40 -6.10 4.15
N LEU A 84 -6.00 -7.31 3.77
CA LEU A 84 -6.13 -7.82 2.41
C LEU A 84 -7.36 -8.73 2.30
N LYS A 85 -7.96 -8.78 1.12
CA LYS A 85 -9.04 -9.72 0.83
C LYS A 85 -8.52 -11.16 0.82
N GLU A 86 -9.22 -12.06 1.50
CA GLU A 86 -9.00 -13.51 1.39
C GLU A 86 -9.29 -13.99 -0.05
N GLY A 87 -8.50 -14.94 -0.54
CA GLY A 87 -8.55 -15.42 -1.91
C GLY A 87 -8.37 -16.93 -2.05
#